data_AF-A0A0C9LM60-F1
#
_entry.id   AF-A0A0C9LM60-F1
#
_cell.length_a   1.000
_cell.length_b   1.000
_cell.length_c   1.000
_cell.angle_alpha   90.00
_cell.angle_beta   90.00
_cell.angle_gamma   90.00
#
_symmetry.space_group_name_H-M   'P 1'
#
loop_
_entity.id
_entity.type
_entity.pdbx_description
1 polymer ?
#
loop_
_entity_poly.entity_id
_entity_poly.type
_entity_poly.pdbx_seq_one_letter_code
_entity_poly.pdbx_strand_id
1 'polypeptide(L)'
;MSQFQQLYDLGKANNDYSLQLLTDFRATRFQQSISNNPNFFYGPFTGVLVTPAAYTFIYRFMSNKSEAYPEGKLDGEVLKSFFAITGNDGNFKYNPGYEKIPDNWYTRNAADPYTIPYLEADALDAGLQHPEFLIPGGNTGTNNSYLGVNPSDLSGGVINAGNLLTGDNAFCLAYQATVESLPDMLSGLVSSVAADVAKLTASFNSAFGSLSCPKITNIDESQFSKYPGYVKSE
;
A
#
# COMPACT_ATOMS: atom_id res chain seq x y z
N MET A 1 -0.86 2.81 20.28
CA MET A 1 -1.92 1.84 20.62
C MET A 1 -3.30 2.21 20.10
N SER A 2 -3.68 3.49 20.02
CA SER A 2 -5.01 3.92 19.50
C SER A 2 -5.38 3.36 18.12
N GLN A 3 -4.41 3.23 17.21
CA GLN A 3 -4.66 2.68 15.87
C GLN A 3 -5.02 1.19 15.89
N PHE A 4 -4.32 0.38 16.71
CA PHE A 4 -4.66 -1.03 16.86
C PHE A 4 -6.02 -1.20 17.54
N GLN A 5 -6.30 -0.40 18.58
CA GLN A 5 -7.61 -0.38 19.24
C GLN A 5 -8.72 -0.06 18.23
N GLN A 6 -8.53 0.97 17.39
CA GLN A 6 -9.49 1.34 16.35
C GLN A 6 -9.73 0.20 15.36
N LEU A 7 -8.67 -0.47 14.88
CA LEU A 7 -8.82 -1.64 14.03
C LEU A 7 -9.59 -2.76 14.76
N TYR A 8 -9.20 -3.08 15.99
CA TYR A 8 -9.82 -4.11 16.82
C TYR A 8 -11.33 -3.85 17.00
N ASP A 9 -11.71 -2.61 17.29
CA ASP A 9 -13.09 -2.19 17.48
C ASP A 9 -13.97 -2.40 16.24
N LEU A 10 -13.41 -2.26 15.03
CA LEU A 10 -14.15 -2.52 13.78
C LEU A 10 -14.53 -3.99 13.63
N GLY A 11 -13.67 -4.91 14.06
CA GLY A 11 -13.83 -6.36 13.78
C GLY A 11 -14.37 -7.18 14.94
N LYS A 12 -14.26 -6.69 16.19
CA LYS A 12 -14.54 -7.49 17.39
C LYS A 12 -15.97 -8.02 17.50
N ALA A 13 -16.96 -7.33 16.91
CA ALA A 13 -18.36 -7.76 16.98
C ALA A 13 -18.61 -9.10 16.25
N ASN A 14 -17.95 -9.29 15.11
CA ASN A 14 -18.04 -10.53 14.31
C ASN A 14 -16.82 -11.45 14.49
N ASN A 15 -15.82 -10.98 15.25
CA ASN A 15 -14.50 -11.58 15.37
C ASN A 15 -13.92 -11.96 13.99
N ASP A 16 -13.95 -10.99 13.09
CA ASP A 16 -13.51 -11.13 11.70
C ASP A 16 -12.96 -9.80 11.17
N TYR A 17 -11.75 -9.85 10.61
CA TYR A 17 -11.02 -8.71 10.07
C TYR A 17 -10.82 -8.91 8.56
N SER A 18 -11.93 -8.87 7.82
CA SER A 18 -11.98 -9.13 6.39
C SER A 18 -11.24 -8.06 5.56
N LEU A 19 -11.02 -8.34 4.28
CA LEU A 19 -10.46 -7.36 3.34
C LEU A 19 -11.28 -6.07 3.28
N GLN A 20 -12.61 -6.16 3.28
CA GLN A 20 -13.46 -4.96 3.27
C GLN A 20 -13.24 -4.10 4.51
N LEU A 21 -13.18 -4.71 5.70
CA LEU A 21 -12.92 -3.99 6.94
C LEU A 21 -11.55 -3.30 6.92
N LEU A 22 -10.53 -3.97 6.38
CA LEU A 22 -9.19 -3.40 6.23
C LEU A 22 -9.15 -2.26 5.22
N THR A 23 -9.97 -2.31 4.16
CA THR A 23 -10.19 -1.19 3.23
C THR A 23 -10.82 0.02 3.93
N ASP A 24 -11.87 -0.19 4.72
CA ASP A 24 -12.53 0.89 5.49
C ASP A 24 -11.56 1.51 6.52
N PHE A 25 -10.78 0.65 7.18
CA PHE A 25 -9.73 1.10 8.10
C PHE A 25 -8.64 1.89 7.36
N ARG A 26 -8.20 1.44 6.19
CA ARG A 26 -7.24 2.18 5.33
C ARG A 26 -7.77 3.56 4.98
N ALA A 27 -9.04 3.69 4.59
CA ALA A 27 -9.65 4.97 4.26
C ALA A 27 -9.62 5.92 5.47
N THR A 28 -9.93 5.39 6.65
CA THR A 28 -9.83 6.13 7.91
C THR A 28 -8.40 6.58 8.19
N ARG A 29 -7.41 5.71 7.99
CA ARG A 29 -5.99 6.06 8.19
C ARG A 29 -5.49 7.07 7.18
N PHE A 30 -5.94 7.00 5.92
CA PHE A 30 -5.65 7.97 4.88
C PHE A 30 -6.16 9.37 5.29
N GLN A 31 -7.42 9.48 5.70
CA GLN A 31 -8.00 10.75 6.17
C GLN A 31 -7.31 11.29 7.44
N GLN A 32 -6.89 10.41 8.35
CA GLN A 32 -6.11 10.80 9.51
C GLN A 32 -4.72 11.35 9.11
N SER A 33 -4.08 10.81 8.08
CA SER A 33 -2.82 11.37 7.55
C SER A 33 -3.03 12.75 6.93
N ILE A 34 -4.12 12.95 6.17
CA ILE A 34 -4.50 14.26 5.63
C ILE A 34 -4.73 15.28 6.74
N SER A 35 -5.47 14.92 7.79
CA SER A 35 -5.89 15.86 8.83
C SER A 35 -4.82 16.19 9.86
N ASN A 36 -3.79 15.35 10.01
CA ASN A 36 -2.82 15.48 11.11
C ASN A 36 -1.36 15.62 10.67
N ASN A 37 -1.02 15.42 9.40
CA ASN A 37 0.36 15.51 8.92
C ASN A 37 0.48 16.52 7.75
N PRO A 38 1.01 17.73 7.97
CA PRO A 38 1.13 18.72 6.89
C PRO A 38 2.14 18.31 5.80
N ASN A 39 2.98 17.30 6.09
CA ASN A 39 3.94 16.71 5.15
C ASN A 39 3.47 15.34 4.63
N PHE A 40 2.19 15.00 4.73
CA PHE A 40 1.70 13.73 4.21
C PHE A 40 1.95 13.66 2.69
N PHE A 41 2.75 12.69 2.26
CA PHE A 41 2.98 12.38 0.85
C PHE A 41 2.63 10.92 0.60
N TYR A 42 1.69 10.71 -0.31
CA TYR A 42 1.22 9.43 -0.80
C TYR A 42 1.82 9.24 -2.20
N GLY A 43 3.05 8.75 -2.26
CA GLY A 43 3.83 8.70 -3.50
C GLY A 43 3.44 7.52 -4.41
N PRO A 44 4.03 7.45 -5.62
CA PRO A 44 3.86 6.31 -6.53
C PRO A 44 4.20 4.97 -5.85
N PHE A 45 5.39 4.85 -5.28
CA PHE A 45 5.81 3.64 -4.60
C PHE A 45 5.09 3.44 -3.25
N THR A 46 5.23 4.42 -2.35
CA THR A 46 4.77 4.29 -0.95
C THR A 46 3.25 4.24 -0.84
N GLY A 47 2.57 5.08 -1.61
CA GLY A 47 1.11 5.18 -1.63
C GLY A 47 0.48 4.10 -2.51
N VAL A 48 0.66 4.21 -3.83
CA VAL A 48 -0.13 3.41 -4.78
C VAL A 48 0.28 1.94 -4.79
N LEU A 49 1.58 1.60 -4.63
CA LEU A 49 2.04 0.20 -4.69
C LEU A 49 2.14 -0.47 -3.31
N VAL A 50 2.78 0.17 -2.34
CA VAL A 50 3.10 -0.45 -1.04
C VAL A 50 1.96 -0.37 -0.04
N THR A 51 1.21 0.75 0.00
CA THR A 51 0.08 0.87 0.95
C THR A 51 -0.99 -0.20 0.71
N PRO A 52 -1.50 -0.49 -0.50
CA PRO A 52 -2.48 -1.57 -0.67
C PRO A 52 -1.91 -2.94 -0.25
N ALA A 53 -0.63 -3.22 -0.53
CA ALA A 53 0.03 -4.44 -0.07
C ALA A 53 0.00 -4.56 1.46
N ALA A 54 0.35 -3.50 2.18
CA ALA A 54 0.37 -3.50 3.64
C ALA A 54 -0.99 -3.83 4.27
N TYR A 55 -2.10 -3.38 3.68
CA TYR A 55 -3.44 -3.69 4.18
C TYR A 55 -3.96 -5.06 3.72
N THR A 56 -3.74 -5.42 2.46
CA THR A 56 -4.21 -6.71 1.92
C THR A 56 -3.44 -7.89 2.51
N PHE A 57 -2.14 -7.74 2.78
CA PHE A 57 -1.30 -8.78 3.38
C PHE A 57 -1.80 -9.19 4.77
N ILE A 58 -2.39 -8.28 5.53
CA ILE A 58 -2.97 -8.59 6.84
C ILE A 58 -3.99 -9.73 6.69
N TYR A 59 -4.94 -9.62 5.75
CA TYR A 59 -5.86 -10.73 5.51
C TYR A 59 -5.21 -11.85 4.69
N ARG A 60 -4.62 -11.54 3.54
CA ARG A 60 -4.15 -12.53 2.55
C ARG A 60 -3.06 -13.45 3.11
N PHE A 61 -2.21 -12.96 4.01
CA PHE A 61 -1.10 -13.70 4.60
C PHE A 61 -1.23 -14.02 6.08
N MET A 62 -2.02 -13.28 6.88
CA MET A 62 -2.13 -13.55 8.32
C MET A 62 -3.40 -14.32 8.70
N SER A 63 -4.45 -14.32 7.86
CA SER A 63 -5.65 -15.13 8.15
C SER A 63 -5.34 -16.63 8.18
N ASN A 64 -5.97 -17.36 9.10
CA ASN A 64 -5.80 -18.80 9.24
C ASN A 64 -6.62 -19.53 8.16
N LYS A 65 -5.95 -20.26 7.26
CA LYS A 65 -6.56 -21.00 6.15
C LYS A 65 -6.93 -22.43 6.54
N SER A 66 -7.70 -22.59 7.61
CA SER A 66 -8.11 -23.91 8.10
C SER A 66 -9.11 -24.59 7.15
N GLU A 67 -9.38 -25.88 7.35
CA GLU A 67 -10.37 -26.63 6.56
C GLU A 67 -11.77 -25.98 6.58
N ALA A 68 -12.17 -25.41 7.73
CA ALA A 68 -13.45 -24.72 7.86
C ALA A 68 -13.48 -23.34 7.17
N TYR A 69 -12.31 -22.72 6.96
CA TYR A 69 -12.15 -21.40 6.36
C TYR A 69 -10.99 -21.42 5.34
N PRO A 70 -11.15 -22.11 4.20
CA PRO A 70 -10.06 -22.27 3.23
C PRO A 70 -9.63 -20.93 2.62
N GLU A 71 -10.55 -19.97 2.50
CA GLU A 71 -10.26 -18.59 2.08
C GLU A 71 -9.65 -17.73 3.20
N GLY A 72 -9.66 -18.22 4.43
CA GLY A 72 -9.06 -17.61 5.61
C GLY A 72 -10.04 -16.95 6.56
N LYS A 73 -9.83 -17.18 7.85
CA LYS A 73 -10.42 -16.38 8.93
C LYS A 73 -9.33 -15.62 9.66
N LEU A 74 -9.41 -14.29 9.66
CA LEU A 74 -8.57 -13.46 10.50
C LEU A 74 -9.42 -13.04 11.71
N ASP A 75 -9.18 -13.68 12.84
CA ASP A 75 -9.83 -13.31 14.10
C ASP A 75 -8.92 -12.43 14.97
N GLY A 76 -9.45 -11.96 16.09
CA GLY A 76 -8.75 -11.03 16.98
C GLY A 76 -7.49 -11.62 17.61
N GLU A 77 -7.47 -12.93 17.89
CA GLU A 77 -6.31 -13.58 18.50
C GLU A 77 -5.20 -13.82 17.47
N VAL A 78 -5.55 -14.21 16.24
CA VAL A 78 -4.61 -14.29 15.13
C VAL A 78 -4.01 -12.92 14.82
N LEU A 79 -4.86 -11.88 14.72
CA LEU A 79 -4.41 -10.50 14.49
C LEU A 79 -3.45 -10.04 15.61
N LYS A 80 -3.81 -10.25 16.87
CA LYS A 80 -2.96 -9.92 18.02
C LYS A 80 -1.62 -10.64 17.97
N SER A 81 -1.60 -11.93 17.61
CA SER A 81 -0.36 -12.73 17.52
C SER A 81 0.62 -12.18 16.49
N PHE A 82 0.15 -11.87 15.28
CA PHE A 82 0.99 -11.32 14.22
C PHE A 82 1.48 -9.90 14.51
N PHE A 83 0.69 -9.09 15.22
CA PHE A 83 1.06 -7.71 15.61
C PHE A 83 1.71 -7.62 17.01
N ALA A 84 2.05 -8.76 17.63
CA ALA A 84 2.65 -8.84 18.96
C ALA A 84 1.87 -8.10 20.07
N ILE A 85 0.54 -8.12 19.99
CA ILE A 85 -0.35 -7.46 20.95
C ILE A 85 -0.82 -8.45 22.02
N THR A 86 -0.71 -8.05 23.28
CA THR A 86 -1.31 -8.76 24.43
C THR A 86 -2.33 -7.87 25.14
N GLY A 87 -3.05 -8.45 26.09
CA GLY A 87 -4.09 -7.77 26.85
C GLY A 87 -5.50 -7.96 26.26
N ASN A 88 -6.46 -7.32 26.92
CA ASN A 88 -7.88 -7.36 26.57
C ASN A 88 -8.28 -6.04 25.90
N ASP A 89 -9.45 -6.04 25.26
CA ASP A 89 -10.07 -4.85 24.69
C ASP A 89 -10.04 -3.66 25.68
N GLY A 90 -9.60 -2.49 25.19
CA GLY A 90 -9.40 -1.29 25.99
C GLY A 90 -8.09 -1.25 26.79
N ASN A 91 -7.32 -2.34 26.84
CA ASN A 91 -6.05 -2.43 27.57
C ASN A 91 -5.02 -3.27 26.81
N PHE A 92 -4.81 -2.94 25.54
CA PHE A 92 -3.80 -3.58 24.70
C PHE A 92 -2.38 -3.09 24.99
N LYS A 93 -1.43 -4.01 24.93
CA LYS A 93 0.01 -3.73 25.04
C LYS A 93 0.74 -4.33 23.84
N TYR A 94 1.54 -3.51 23.17
CA TYR A 94 2.50 -3.97 22.16
C TYR A 94 3.75 -4.55 22.83
N ASN A 95 4.22 -5.70 22.35
CA ASN A 95 5.39 -6.41 22.86
C ASN A 95 6.40 -6.56 21.71
N PRO A 96 7.31 -5.61 21.51
CA PRO A 96 8.24 -5.64 20.38
C PRO A 96 9.03 -6.95 20.32
N GLY A 97 9.08 -7.59 19.14
CA GLY A 97 9.81 -8.85 18.91
C GLY A 97 9.04 -10.12 19.31
N TYR A 98 7.76 -10.00 19.66
CA TYR A 98 6.88 -11.14 19.99
C TYR A 98 5.89 -11.47 18.87
N GLU A 99 6.09 -10.93 17.66
CA GLU A 99 5.34 -11.31 16.47
C GLU A 99 5.49 -12.82 16.24
N LYS A 100 4.38 -13.53 16.20
CA LYS A 100 4.38 -15.00 16.10
C LYS A 100 3.28 -15.47 15.16
N ILE A 101 3.60 -16.45 14.31
CA ILE A 101 2.60 -17.29 13.65
C ILE A 101 1.84 -18.06 14.73
N PRO A 102 0.53 -17.85 14.92
CA PRO A 102 -0.21 -18.43 16.02
C PRO A 102 -0.25 -19.96 15.95
N ASP A 103 -0.49 -20.61 17.09
CA ASP A 103 -0.62 -22.07 17.14
C ASP A 103 -1.88 -22.52 16.36
N ASN A 104 -1.82 -23.68 15.71
CA ASN A 104 -2.89 -24.21 14.84
C ASN A 104 -3.26 -23.29 13.65
N TRP A 105 -2.27 -22.58 13.11
CA TRP A 105 -2.40 -21.73 11.93
C TRP A 105 -1.94 -22.44 10.65
N TYR A 106 -2.72 -22.29 9.58
CA TYR A 106 -2.45 -22.87 8.27
C TYR A 106 -2.22 -21.77 7.23
N THR A 107 -1.15 -21.95 6.45
CA THR A 107 -0.77 -21.04 5.37
C THR A 107 -1.68 -21.16 4.15
N ARG A 108 -1.59 -20.17 3.26
CA ARG A 108 -2.22 -20.19 1.94
C ARG A 108 -1.81 -21.43 1.15
N ASN A 109 -2.78 -22.03 0.46
CA ASN A 109 -2.53 -23.18 -0.39
C ASN A 109 -1.57 -22.80 -1.54
N ALA A 110 -0.53 -23.62 -1.78
CA ALA A 110 0.45 -23.38 -2.82
C ALA A 110 -0.13 -23.36 -4.24
N ALA A 111 -1.30 -23.98 -4.47
CA ALA A 111 -2.02 -23.97 -5.74
C ALA A 111 -2.71 -22.62 -6.04
N ASP A 112 -2.82 -21.74 -5.05
CA ASP A 112 -3.40 -20.41 -5.16
C ASP A 112 -2.37 -19.39 -4.65
N PRO A 113 -1.31 -19.09 -5.42
CA PRO A 113 -0.29 -18.12 -4.99
C PRO A 113 -0.86 -16.70 -5.02
N TYR A 114 -0.50 -15.89 -4.01
CA TYR A 114 -0.76 -14.45 -4.07
C TYR A 114 0.34 -13.77 -4.91
N THR A 115 -0.03 -13.27 -6.08
CA THR A 115 0.88 -12.72 -7.10
C THR A 115 0.71 -11.20 -7.24
N ILE A 116 1.57 -10.55 -8.03
CA ILE A 116 1.43 -9.10 -8.31
C ILE A 116 0.09 -8.77 -9.01
N PRO A 117 -0.37 -9.51 -10.04
CA PRO A 117 -1.71 -9.30 -10.59
C PRO A 117 -2.84 -9.49 -9.57
N TYR A 118 -2.66 -10.40 -8.59
CA TYR A 118 -3.65 -10.57 -7.52
C TYR A 118 -3.63 -9.36 -6.56
N LEU A 119 -2.44 -8.90 -6.15
CA LEU A 119 -2.31 -7.68 -5.36
C LEU A 119 -2.96 -6.48 -6.05
N GLU A 120 -2.73 -6.33 -7.35
CA GLU A 120 -3.35 -5.28 -8.16
C GLU A 120 -4.87 -5.40 -8.16
N ALA A 121 -5.43 -6.60 -8.37
CA ALA A 121 -6.88 -6.80 -8.33
C ALA A 121 -7.48 -6.37 -6.98
N ASP A 122 -6.89 -6.79 -5.85
CA ASP A 122 -7.34 -6.36 -4.52
C ASP A 122 -7.21 -4.84 -4.34
N ALA A 123 -6.15 -4.23 -4.89
CA ALA A 123 -5.93 -2.78 -4.81
C ALA A 123 -6.92 -1.99 -5.66
N LEU A 124 -7.28 -2.49 -6.85
CA LEU A 124 -8.30 -1.92 -7.72
C LEU A 124 -9.69 -2.05 -7.09
N ASP A 125 -10.01 -3.18 -6.47
CA ASP A 125 -11.27 -3.35 -5.73
C ASP A 125 -11.42 -2.32 -4.60
N ALA A 126 -10.33 -2.05 -3.86
CA ALA A 126 -10.31 -0.96 -2.88
C ALA A 126 -10.38 0.42 -3.54
N GLY A 127 -9.71 0.61 -4.67
CA GLY A 127 -9.69 1.85 -5.43
C GLY A 127 -11.02 2.22 -6.10
N LEU A 128 -11.86 1.24 -6.43
CA LEU A 128 -13.22 1.46 -6.92
C LEU A 128 -14.12 2.08 -5.84
N GLN A 129 -13.84 1.78 -4.57
CA GLN A 129 -14.54 2.35 -3.42
C GLN A 129 -13.92 3.68 -2.98
N HIS A 130 -12.59 3.80 -3.11
CA HIS A 130 -11.77 4.93 -2.71
C HIS A 130 -10.80 5.33 -3.83
N PRO A 131 -11.27 6.08 -4.85
CA PRO A 131 -10.43 6.46 -6.01
C PRO A 131 -9.15 7.20 -5.63
N GLU A 132 -9.13 7.89 -4.48
CA GLU A 132 -7.95 8.55 -3.92
C GLU A 132 -6.77 7.60 -3.69
N PHE A 133 -7.00 6.29 -3.57
CA PHE A 133 -5.94 5.30 -3.38
C PHE A 133 -5.09 5.04 -4.62
N LEU A 134 -5.59 5.37 -5.80
CA LEU A 134 -4.99 5.01 -7.09
C LEU A 134 -4.14 6.14 -7.69
N ILE A 135 -4.12 7.31 -7.05
CA ILE A 135 -3.46 8.50 -7.57
C ILE A 135 -2.47 9.01 -6.53
N PRO A 136 -1.19 9.24 -6.90
CA PRO A 136 -0.23 9.88 -6.01
C PRO A 136 -0.69 11.29 -5.59
N GLY A 137 -0.28 11.75 -4.41
CA GLY A 137 -0.64 13.08 -3.93
C GLY A 137 -0.09 13.37 -2.55
N GLY A 138 -0.55 14.47 -1.95
CA GLY A 138 -0.11 14.83 -0.62
C GLY A 138 -0.68 16.14 -0.14
N ASN A 139 -0.46 16.44 1.14
CA ASN A 139 -0.69 17.76 1.70
C ASN A 139 0.37 18.76 1.17
N THR A 140 -0.05 19.99 0.91
CA THR A 140 0.78 21.07 0.38
C THR A 140 1.35 21.97 1.48
N GLY A 141 1.73 21.39 2.61
CA GLY A 141 2.38 22.10 3.72
C GLY A 141 1.48 22.53 4.88
N THR A 142 0.17 22.25 4.80
CA THR A 142 -0.77 22.42 5.92
C THR A 142 -1.64 21.19 6.08
N ASN A 143 -2.22 20.98 7.27
CA ASN A 143 -3.21 19.93 7.46
C ASN A 143 -4.44 20.18 6.58
N ASN A 144 -5.09 19.12 6.10
CA ASN A 144 -6.28 19.20 5.25
C ASN A 144 -6.05 19.94 3.92
N SER A 145 -4.85 19.83 3.34
CA SER A 145 -4.51 20.45 2.04
C SER A 145 -4.18 19.41 0.97
N TYR A 146 -4.79 18.22 1.07
CA TYR A 146 -4.46 17.11 0.19
C TYR A 146 -4.83 17.44 -1.26
N LEU A 147 -3.85 17.29 -2.14
CA LEU A 147 -4.01 17.49 -3.57
C LEU A 147 -3.42 16.29 -4.30
N GLY A 148 -4.26 15.59 -5.08
CA GLY A 148 -3.81 14.53 -5.98
C GLY A 148 -3.04 15.10 -7.17
N VAL A 149 -2.07 14.34 -7.67
CA VAL A 149 -1.40 14.61 -8.95
C VAL A 149 -2.35 14.27 -10.08
N ASN A 150 -2.39 15.08 -11.12
CA ASN A 150 -3.11 14.73 -12.34
C ASN A 150 -2.32 13.64 -13.11
N PRO A 151 -2.89 12.44 -13.35
CA PRO A 151 -2.20 11.38 -14.07
C PRO A 151 -1.73 11.80 -15.47
N SER A 152 -2.47 12.70 -16.12
CA SER A 152 -2.12 13.21 -17.45
C SER A 152 -0.87 14.06 -17.40
N ASP A 153 -0.73 14.91 -16.38
CA ASP A 153 0.43 15.77 -16.25
C ASP A 153 1.66 14.92 -15.88
N LEU A 154 1.49 13.93 -14.99
CA LEU A 154 2.57 13.04 -14.58
C LEU A 154 3.10 12.15 -15.71
N SER A 155 2.23 11.67 -16.60
CA SER A 155 2.57 10.69 -17.64
C SER A 155 2.74 11.28 -19.04
N GLY A 156 2.65 12.60 -19.21
CA GLY A 156 2.62 13.25 -20.52
C GLY A 156 1.40 12.88 -21.36
N GLY A 157 0.26 12.59 -20.71
CA GLY A 157 -1.03 12.31 -21.33
C GLY A 157 -1.31 10.85 -21.68
N VAL A 158 -0.34 9.95 -21.49
CA VAL A 158 -0.49 8.51 -21.77
C VAL A 158 -1.58 7.90 -20.87
N ILE A 159 -1.58 8.27 -19.59
CA ILE A 159 -2.57 7.88 -18.61
C ILE A 159 -3.28 9.15 -18.13
N ASN A 160 -4.60 9.13 -18.07
CA ASN A 160 -5.44 10.24 -17.66
C ASN A 160 -6.66 9.71 -16.89
N ALA A 161 -7.48 10.60 -16.34
CA ALA A 161 -8.65 10.22 -15.56
C ALA A 161 -9.62 9.28 -16.30
N GLY A 162 -9.71 9.36 -17.64
CA GLY A 162 -10.61 8.54 -18.44
C GLY A 162 -10.14 7.11 -18.67
N ASN A 163 -8.83 6.83 -18.57
CA ASN A 163 -8.28 5.50 -18.76
C ASN A 163 -7.55 4.95 -17.52
N LEU A 164 -7.51 5.67 -16.41
CA LEU A 164 -6.78 5.28 -15.20
C LEU A 164 -7.18 3.88 -14.69
N LEU A 165 -8.47 3.55 -14.74
CA LEU A 165 -9.04 2.26 -14.30
C LEU A 165 -9.07 1.20 -15.42
N THR A 166 -8.51 1.49 -16.59
CA THR A 166 -8.49 0.53 -17.71
C THR A 166 -7.28 -0.39 -17.58
N GLY A 167 -7.53 -1.68 -17.38
CA GLY A 167 -6.46 -2.66 -17.17
C GLY A 167 -5.55 -2.23 -16.03
N ASP A 168 -4.25 -2.28 -16.27
CA ASP A 168 -3.23 -2.12 -15.24
C ASP A 168 -2.74 -0.67 -15.09
N ASN A 169 -3.42 0.30 -15.74
CA ASN A 169 -2.93 1.66 -15.91
C ASN A 169 -2.56 2.36 -14.60
N ALA A 170 -3.39 2.27 -13.55
CA ALA A 170 -3.07 2.89 -12.26
C ALA A 170 -1.76 2.36 -11.65
N PHE A 171 -1.57 1.03 -11.66
CA PHE A 171 -0.34 0.39 -11.18
C PHE A 171 0.84 0.68 -12.09
N CYS A 172 0.64 0.67 -13.41
CA CYS A 172 1.67 0.96 -14.39
C CYS A 172 2.17 2.40 -14.30
N LEU A 173 1.31 3.36 -14.02
CA LEU A 173 1.71 4.75 -13.72
C LEU A 173 2.61 4.77 -12.50
N ALA A 174 2.18 4.13 -11.41
CA ALA A 174 2.91 4.14 -10.16
C ALA A 174 4.26 3.40 -10.24
N TYR A 175 4.30 2.27 -10.93
CA TYR A 175 5.50 1.47 -11.17
C TYR A 175 6.51 2.22 -12.04
N GLN A 176 6.10 2.78 -13.18
CA GLN A 176 7.00 3.52 -14.05
C GLN A 176 7.52 4.79 -13.37
N ALA A 177 6.65 5.53 -12.66
CA ALA A 177 7.08 6.66 -11.82
C ALA A 177 8.08 6.24 -10.75
N THR A 178 7.87 5.10 -10.08
CA THR A 178 8.82 4.60 -9.07
C THR A 178 10.19 4.29 -9.69
N VAL A 179 10.22 3.62 -10.84
CA VAL A 179 11.46 3.23 -11.52
C VAL A 179 12.23 4.47 -11.98
N GLU A 180 11.55 5.49 -12.48
CA GLU A 180 12.17 6.74 -12.93
C GLU A 180 12.75 7.55 -11.76
N SER A 181 12.11 7.52 -10.57
CA SER A 181 12.62 8.22 -9.37
C SER A 181 13.72 7.46 -8.61
N LEU A 182 14.09 6.24 -9.02
CA LEU A 182 15.12 5.45 -8.34
C LEU A 182 16.48 6.16 -8.19
N PRO A 183 17.01 6.88 -9.21
CA PRO A 183 18.28 7.59 -9.07
C PRO A 183 18.27 8.60 -7.93
N ASP A 184 17.19 9.39 -7.82
CA ASP A 184 17.04 10.42 -6.80
C ASP A 184 16.83 9.79 -5.42
N MET A 185 16.01 8.74 -5.32
CA MET A 185 15.80 7.98 -4.09
C MET A 185 17.09 7.31 -3.56
N LEU A 186 18.02 6.93 -4.43
CA LEU A 186 19.28 6.28 -4.05
C LEU A 186 20.44 7.25 -3.89
N SER A 187 20.28 8.50 -4.32
CA SER A 187 21.31 9.53 -4.20
C SER A 187 21.73 9.69 -2.74
N GLY A 188 23.03 9.66 -2.46
CA GLY A 188 23.57 9.76 -1.10
C GLY A 188 23.41 8.52 -0.21
N LEU A 189 22.64 7.49 -0.61
CA LEU A 189 22.48 6.24 0.15
C LEU A 189 23.46 5.14 -0.29
N VAL A 190 23.84 5.11 -1.57
CA VAL A 190 24.68 4.05 -2.15
C VAL A 190 25.99 4.58 -2.70
N SER A 191 27.01 3.72 -2.72
CA SER A 191 28.33 4.06 -3.26
C SER A 191 28.39 4.03 -4.80
N SER A 192 27.46 3.32 -5.45
CA SER A 192 27.34 3.27 -6.92
C SER A 192 25.88 3.36 -7.35
N VAL A 193 25.40 4.60 -7.56
CA VAL A 193 24.02 4.87 -7.98
C VAL A 193 23.66 4.09 -9.24
N ALA A 194 24.51 4.08 -10.27
CA ALA A 194 24.20 3.41 -11.53
C ALA A 194 24.01 1.88 -11.41
N ALA A 195 24.89 1.20 -10.68
CA ALA A 195 24.82 -0.27 -10.56
C ALA A 195 23.60 -0.71 -9.72
N ASP A 196 23.29 0.03 -8.66
CA ASP A 196 22.18 -0.31 -7.77
C ASP A 196 20.82 0.12 -8.35
N VAL A 197 20.75 1.25 -9.07
CA VAL A 197 19.58 1.59 -9.90
C VAL A 197 19.30 0.47 -10.90
N ALA A 198 20.30 0.00 -11.65
CA ALA A 198 20.09 -1.06 -12.65
C ALA A 198 19.55 -2.37 -12.04
N LYS A 199 20.06 -2.78 -10.86
CA LYS A 199 19.56 -3.97 -10.14
C LYS A 199 18.12 -3.79 -9.67
N LEU A 200 17.80 -2.63 -9.11
CA LEU A 200 16.44 -2.34 -8.64
C LEU A 200 15.48 -2.26 -9.81
N THR A 201 15.81 -1.53 -10.88
CA THR A 201 15.02 -1.52 -12.13
C THR A 201 14.78 -2.93 -12.65
N ALA A 202 15.79 -3.81 -12.70
CA ALA A 202 15.60 -5.19 -13.12
C ALA A 202 14.65 -5.98 -12.20
N SER A 203 14.74 -5.76 -10.89
CA SER A 203 13.85 -6.40 -9.90
C SER A 203 12.41 -5.94 -10.06
N PHE A 204 12.22 -4.64 -10.23
CA PHE A 204 10.92 -4.03 -10.51
C PHE A 204 10.33 -4.54 -11.82
N ASN A 205 11.12 -4.58 -12.91
CA ASN A 205 10.68 -5.13 -14.20
C ASN A 205 10.32 -6.63 -14.10
N SER A 206 11.03 -7.40 -13.28
CA SER A 206 10.70 -8.80 -13.04
C SER A 206 9.41 -8.97 -12.23
N ALA A 207 9.19 -8.13 -11.21
CA ALA A 207 8.02 -8.20 -10.35
C ALA A 207 6.75 -7.77 -11.08
N PHE A 208 6.83 -6.67 -11.83
CA PHE A 208 5.69 -6.06 -12.53
C PHE A 208 5.59 -6.48 -14.01
N GLY A 209 6.46 -7.38 -14.48
CA GLY A 209 6.51 -7.80 -15.89
C GLY A 209 5.27 -8.56 -16.38
N SER A 210 4.39 -8.99 -15.48
CA SER A 210 3.08 -9.56 -15.82
C SER A 210 2.02 -8.50 -16.13
N LEU A 211 2.28 -7.22 -15.81
CA LEU A 211 1.35 -6.13 -16.07
C LEU A 211 1.44 -5.65 -17.52
N SER A 212 0.30 -5.31 -18.10
CA SER A 212 0.15 -4.76 -19.44
C SER A 212 0.31 -3.25 -19.43
N CYS A 213 1.54 -2.78 -19.19
CA CYS A 213 1.81 -1.35 -19.05
C CYS A 213 1.97 -0.61 -20.37
N PRO A 214 1.21 0.49 -20.61
CA PRO A 214 1.53 1.40 -21.70
C PRO A 214 2.88 2.06 -21.42
N LYS A 215 3.68 2.24 -22.47
CA LYS A 215 4.98 2.91 -22.35
C LYS A 215 4.79 4.39 -22.03
N ILE A 216 5.20 4.81 -20.85
CA ILE A 216 5.37 6.21 -20.49
C ILE A 216 6.80 6.58 -20.88
N THR A 217 6.97 7.68 -21.61
CA THR A 217 8.30 8.06 -22.14
C THR A 217 9.09 8.91 -21.17
N ASN A 218 8.39 9.66 -20.32
CA ASN A 218 8.97 10.50 -19.29
C ASN A 218 7.91 10.74 -18.20
N ILE A 219 8.30 10.60 -16.95
CA ILE A 219 7.53 10.97 -15.77
C ILE A 219 7.92 12.40 -15.38
N ASP A 220 6.92 13.28 -15.29
CA ASP A 220 7.14 14.66 -14.84
C ASP A 220 7.18 14.73 -13.31
N GLU A 221 8.33 14.46 -12.72
CA GLU A 221 8.52 14.50 -11.26
C GLU A 221 8.35 15.90 -10.65
N SER A 222 8.40 16.96 -11.47
CA SER A 222 8.11 18.32 -10.99
C SER A 222 6.67 18.45 -10.45
N GLN A 223 5.78 17.53 -10.84
CA GLN A 223 4.46 17.41 -10.25
C GLN A 223 4.49 17.10 -8.75
N PHE A 224 5.60 16.57 -8.21
CA PHE A 224 5.74 16.27 -6.78
C PHE A 224 6.34 17.42 -5.96
N SER A 225 6.98 18.42 -6.58
CA SER A 225 7.67 19.51 -5.85
C SER A 225 6.74 20.38 -4.99
N LYS A 226 5.42 20.31 -5.22
CA LYS A 226 4.41 21.00 -4.40
C LYS A 226 4.15 20.33 -3.05
N TYR A 227 4.64 19.10 -2.83
CA TYR A 227 4.44 18.34 -1.60
C TYR A 227 5.69 18.40 -0.71
N PRO A 228 5.64 19.08 0.46
CA PRO A 228 6.80 19.15 1.35
C PRO A 228 7.27 17.79 1.87
N GLY A 229 6.39 16.78 1.89
CA GLY A 229 6.77 15.41 2.25
C GLY A 229 7.70 14.75 1.23
N TYR A 230 7.54 15.05 -0.06
CA TYR A 230 8.41 14.58 -1.14
C TYR A 230 9.77 15.29 -1.11
N VAL A 231 9.75 16.63 -1.03
CA VAL A 231 10.98 17.44 -1.04
C VAL A 231 11.91 17.16 0.15
N LYS A 232 11.36 16.70 1.29
CA LYS A 232 12.15 16.32 2.47
C LYS A 232 12.75 14.91 2.39
N SER A 233 12.28 14.09 1.46
CA SER A 233 12.78 12.72 1.26
C SER A 233 13.84 12.61 0.17
N GLU A 234 14.00 13.66 -0.65
CA GLU A 234 15.20 13.91 -1.47
C GLU A 234 16.36 14.40 -0.60
#